data_AF-A0A4Q4PXD9-F1
#
_entry.id   AF-A0A4Q4PXD9-F1
#
_cell.length_a   1.000
_cell.length_b   1.000
_cell.length_c   1.000
_cell.angle_alpha   90.00
_cell.angle_beta   90.00
_cell.angle_gamma   90.00
#
_symmetry.space_group_name_H-M   'P 1'
#
loop_
_entity.id
_entity.type
_entity.pdbx_description
1 polymer ?
#
loop_
_entity_poly.entity_id
_entity_poly.type
_entity_poly.pdbx_seq_one_letter_code
_entity_poly.pdbx_strand_id
1 'polypeptide(L)'
;MHLRYAKPSDEPVIVDICARAFLEEDLFGRVIHPYRAQYPNDVQIFWHDWVRNDRANPRNKIIVAVTTAEGSEHEKIIGAAIWQRQGDDPGAQKIITEWTDPGTFPALLSTQRM
;
A
#
# COMPACT_ATOMS: atom_id res chain seq x y z
N MET A 1 -16.94 -4.59 10.51
CA MET A 1 -15.98 -4.07 9.50
C MET A 1 -16.16 -2.56 9.38
N HIS A 2 -15.06 -1.79 9.32
CA HIS A 2 -15.07 -0.34 9.09
C HIS A 2 -13.91 0.08 8.18
N LEU A 3 -13.92 1.33 7.69
CA LEU A 3 -12.84 1.91 6.90
C LEU A 3 -12.09 2.97 7.70
N ARG A 4 -10.77 3.04 7.54
CA ARG A 4 -9.93 4.11 8.09
C ARG A 4 -8.77 4.44 7.17
N TYR A 5 -8.15 5.61 7.36
CA TYR A 5 -6.88 5.90 6.71
C TYR A 5 -5.78 4.96 7.21
N ALA A 6 -4.90 4.55 6.32
CA ALA A 6 -3.75 3.72 6.64
C ALA A 6 -2.74 4.48 7.49
N LYS A 7 -2.15 3.81 8.48
CA LYS A 7 -1.00 4.24 9.27
C LYS A 7 0.30 3.78 8.58
N PRO A 8 1.46 4.41 8.86
CA PRO A 8 2.73 3.94 8.28
C PRO A 8 3.02 2.47 8.60
N SER A 9 2.66 2.03 9.81
CA SER A 9 2.80 0.65 10.27
C SER A 9 1.92 -0.36 9.53
N ASP A 10 0.91 0.10 8.78
CA ASP A 10 0.03 -0.79 8.01
C ASP A 10 0.67 -1.22 6.67
N GLU A 11 1.76 -0.57 6.25
CA GLU A 11 2.43 -0.79 4.96
C GLU A 11 2.70 -2.29 4.69
N PRO A 12 3.32 -3.07 5.59
CA PRO A 12 3.61 -4.48 5.30
C PRO A 12 2.35 -5.31 5.03
N VAL A 13 1.24 -4.99 5.71
CA VAL A 13 -0.03 -5.71 5.53
C VAL A 13 -0.70 -5.32 4.22
N ILE A 14 -0.63 -4.04 3.84
CA ILE A 14 -1.13 -3.55 2.55
C ILE A 14 -0.36 -4.20 1.40
N VAL A 15 0.98 -4.28 1.51
CA VAL A 15 1.85 -4.92 0.53
C VAL A 15 1.51 -6.40 0.37
N ASP A 16 1.32 -7.14 1.46
CA ASP A 16 0.90 -8.54 1.41
C ASP A 16 -0.46 -8.71 0.70
N ILE A 17 -1.42 -7.82 0.98
CA ILE A 17 -2.73 -7.82 0.31
C ILE A 17 -2.56 -7.58 -1.20
N CYS A 18 -1.83 -6.54 -1.62
CA CYS A 18 -1.62 -6.23 -3.03
C CYS A 18 -0.86 -7.35 -3.76
N ALA A 19 0.22 -7.86 -3.15
CA ALA A 19 1.00 -8.96 -3.70
C ALA A 19 0.14 -10.20 -3.96
N ARG A 20 -0.76 -10.56 -3.04
CA ARG A 20 -1.68 -11.69 -3.23
C ARG A 20 -2.81 -11.39 -4.21
N ALA A 21 -3.42 -10.21 -4.14
CA ALA A 21 -4.55 -9.84 -4.97
C ALA A 21 -4.20 -9.76 -6.46
N PHE A 22 -2.98 -9.30 -6.77
CA PHE A 22 -2.55 -9.04 -8.14
C PHE A 22 -1.53 -10.06 -8.68
N LEU A 23 -1.21 -11.11 -7.92
CA LEU A 23 -0.19 -12.11 -8.31
C LEU A 23 -0.50 -12.78 -9.65
N GLU A 24 -1.78 -13.12 -9.87
CA GLU A 24 -2.25 -13.81 -11.07
C GLU A 24 -3.02 -12.89 -12.03
N GLU A 25 -3.05 -11.60 -11.74
CA GLU A 25 -3.64 -10.61 -12.65
C GLU A 25 -2.68 -10.35 -13.83
N ASP A 26 -3.24 -10.04 -14.99
CA ASP A 26 -2.47 -9.98 -16.24
C ASP A 26 -1.42 -8.87 -16.25
N LEU A 27 -1.77 -7.66 -15.81
CA LEU A 27 -0.84 -6.53 -15.83
C LEU A 27 0.28 -6.76 -14.81
N PHE A 28 -0.05 -7.02 -13.54
CA PHE A 28 0.97 -7.11 -12.50
C PHE A 28 1.70 -8.45 -12.51
N GLY A 29 0.95 -9.54 -12.58
CA GLY A 29 1.48 -10.90 -12.53
C GLY A 29 2.20 -11.29 -13.81
N ARG A 30 1.56 -11.14 -14.97
CA ARG A 30 2.12 -11.63 -16.24
C ARG A 30 3.03 -10.61 -16.93
N VAL A 31 2.68 -9.32 -16.94
CA VAL A 31 3.43 -8.30 -17.68
C VAL A 31 4.54 -7.67 -16.85
N ILE A 32 4.25 -7.20 -15.63
CA ILE A 32 5.24 -6.52 -14.77
C ILE A 32 6.17 -7.53 -14.09
N HIS A 33 5.65 -8.66 -13.60
CA HIS A 33 6.43 -9.69 -12.91
C HIS A 33 6.43 -11.06 -13.61
N PRO A 34 6.90 -11.16 -14.87
CA PRO A 34 6.84 -12.41 -15.66
C PRO A 34 7.56 -13.59 -15.00
N TYR A 35 8.56 -13.31 -14.13
CA TYR A 35 9.34 -14.32 -13.40
C TYR A 35 8.98 -14.45 -11.92
N ARG A 36 7.78 -14.01 -11.49
CA ARG A 36 7.31 -14.05 -10.09
C ARG A 36 7.45 -15.42 -9.40
N ALA A 37 7.36 -16.52 -10.16
CA ALA A 37 7.55 -17.87 -9.61
C ALA A 37 9.02 -18.16 -9.25
N GLN A 38 9.97 -17.56 -9.96
CA GLN A 38 11.40 -17.70 -9.71
C GLN A 38 11.89 -16.69 -8.67
N TYR A 39 11.30 -15.48 -8.67
CA TYR A 39 11.67 -14.36 -7.79
C TYR A 39 10.44 -13.80 -7.05
N PRO A 40 9.84 -14.56 -6.11
CA PRO A 40 8.61 -14.15 -5.43
C PRO A 40 8.80 -12.91 -4.55
N ASN A 41 10.02 -12.65 -4.07
CA ASN A 41 10.33 -11.49 -3.24
C ASN A 41 10.25 -10.17 -4.03
N ASP A 42 10.50 -10.19 -5.34
CA ASP A 42 10.51 -8.99 -6.19
C ASP A 42 9.11 -8.36 -6.28
N VAL A 43 8.05 -9.18 -6.20
CA VAL A 43 6.66 -8.71 -6.17
C VAL A 43 6.40 -7.88 -4.91
N GLN A 44 6.87 -8.35 -3.75
CA GLN A 44 6.70 -7.61 -2.50
C GLN A 44 7.56 -6.34 -2.48
N ILE A 45 8.81 -6.40 -2.94
CA ILE A 45 9.69 -5.23 -3.04
C ILE A 45 9.04 -4.15 -3.90
N PHE A 46 8.51 -4.52 -5.07
CA PHE A 46 7.78 -3.60 -5.94
C PHE A 46 6.59 -2.93 -5.24
N TRP A 47 5.77 -3.70 -4.53
CA TRP A 47 4.61 -3.14 -3.82
C TRP A 47 5.00 -2.26 -2.64
N HIS A 48 6.10 -2.58 -1.93
CA HIS A 48 6.65 -1.69 -0.92
C HIS A 48 7.00 -0.33 -1.52
N ASP A 49 7.75 -0.32 -2.62
CA ASP A 49 8.13 0.93 -3.30
C ASP A 49 6.90 1.68 -3.82
N TRP A 50 5.93 0.99 -4.42
CA TRP A 50 4.69 1.59 -4.89
C TRP A 50 3.91 2.26 -3.75
N VAL A 51 3.65 1.54 -2.67
CA VAL A 51 2.89 2.05 -1.51
C VAL A 51 3.59 3.25 -0.87
N ARG A 52 4.93 3.21 -0.76
CA ARG A 52 5.73 4.32 -0.24
C ARG A 52 5.66 5.55 -1.13
N ASN A 53 5.78 5.37 -2.45
CA ASN A 53 5.65 6.46 -3.43
C ASN A 53 4.25 7.08 -3.40
N ASP A 54 3.21 6.25 -3.35
CA ASP A 54 1.84 6.75 -3.25
C ASP A 54 1.61 7.49 -1.94
N ARG A 55 2.22 7.06 -0.84
CA ARG A 55 2.11 7.75 0.44
C ARG A 55 2.85 9.10 0.45
N ALA A 56 3.97 9.18 -0.27
CA ALA A 56 4.76 10.39 -0.42
C ALA A 56 4.07 11.44 -1.31
N ASN A 57 3.08 11.05 -2.12
CA ASN A 57 2.31 11.97 -2.94
C ASN A 57 1.24 12.71 -2.11
N PRO A 58 1.27 14.04 -2.01
CA PRO A 58 0.30 14.82 -1.23
C PRO A 58 -1.16 14.66 -1.67
N ARG A 59 -1.38 14.22 -2.90
CA ARG A 59 -2.71 14.04 -3.50
C ARG A 59 -3.33 12.69 -3.18
N ASN A 60 -2.55 11.76 -2.66
CA ASN A 60 -2.98 10.39 -2.48
C ASN A 60 -3.48 10.14 -1.07
N LYS A 61 -4.49 9.28 -0.95
CA LYS A 61 -4.97 8.72 0.31
C LYS A 61 -5.01 7.21 0.20
N ILE A 62 -4.46 6.55 1.22
CA ILE A 62 -4.49 5.10 1.37
C ILE A 62 -5.54 4.77 2.43
N ILE A 63 -6.52 3.97 2.07
CA ILE A 63 -7.66 3.59 2.90
C ILE A 63 -7.58 2.09 3.12
N VAL A 64 -7.79 1.64 4.36
CA VAL A 64 -7.82 0.23 4.72
C VAL A 64 -9.19 -0.17 5.25
N ALA A 65 -9.61 -1.37 4.87
CA ALA A 65 -10.78 -2.03 5.44
C ALA A 65 -10.34 -2.92 6.60
N VAL A 66 -10.99 -2.75 7.74
CA VAL A 66 -10.61 -3.38 9.00
C VAL A 66 -11.78 -4.16 9.58
N THR A 67 -11.49 -5.35 10.10
CA THR A 67 -12.42 -6.14 10.91
C THR A 67 -11.78 -6.51 12.23
N THR A 68 -12.58 -6.69 13.28
CA THR A 68 -12.17 -7.41 14.48
C THR A 68 -12.31 -8.91 14.21
N ALA A 69 -11.32 -9.69 14.65
CA ALA A 69 -11.45 -11.15 14.64
C ALA A 69 -12.37 -11.58 15.78
N GLU A 70 -13.17 -12.63 15.58
CA GLU A 70 -14.02 -13.16 16.65
C GLU A 70 -13.16 -13.56 17.86
N GLY A 71 -13.49 -13.02 19.04
CA GLY A 71 -12.76 -13.26 20.29
C GLY A 71 -11.43 -12.52 20.42
N SER A 72 -11.11 -11.56 19.54
CA SER A 72 -9.93 -10.71 19.66
C SER A 72 -10.30 -9.23 19.76
N GLU A 73 -9.52 -8.48 20.55
CA GLU A 73 -9.56 -7.01 20.57
C GLU A 73 -8.70 -6.39 19.45
N HIS A 74 -8.01 -7.21 18.66
CA HIS A 74 -7.05 -6.74 17.68
C HIS A 74 -7.70 -6.57 16.31
N GLU A 75 -7.56 -5.36 15.77
CA GLU A 75 -7.93 -5.02 14.41
C GLU A 75 -7.11 -5.83 13.39
N LYS A 76 -7.79 -6.43 12.42
CA LYS A 76 -7.20 -7.09 11.25
C LYS A 76 -7.57 -6.32 9.99
N ILE A 77 -6.57 -5.92 9.22
CA ILE A 77 -6.76 -5.32 7.90
C ILE A 77 -7.08 -6.44 6.91
N ILE A 78 -8.14 -6.25 6.12
CA ILE A 78 -8.66 -7.23 5.16
C ILE A 78 -8.74 -6.70 3.72
N GLY A 79 -8.44 -5.42 3.53
CA GLY A 79 -8.42 -4.79 2.20
C GLY A 79 -7.73 -3.44 2.24
N ALA A 80 -7.28 -2.98 1.07
CA ALA A 80 -6.66 -1.68 0.88
C ALA A 80 -7.15 -1.05 -0.42
N ALA A 81 -7.22 0.27 -0.45
CA ALA A 81 -7.49 1.07 -1.63
C ALA A 81 -6.60 2.31 -1.63
N ILE A 82 -6.05 2.65 -2.79
CA ILE A 82 -5.26 3.87 -2.98
C ILE A 82 -6.02 4.77 -3.96
N TRP A 83 -6.25 6.01 -3.55
CA TRP A 83 -6.99 7.00 -4.32
C TRP A 83 -6.16 8.27 -4.49
N GLN A 84 -6.13 8.80 -5.70
CA GLN A 84 -5.48 10.07 -6.01
C GLN A 84 -6.51 11.16 -6.31
N ARG A 85 -6.37 12.31 -5.64
CA ARG A 85 -7.15 13.51 -5.94
C ARG A 85 -6.58 14.24 -7.17
N GLN A 86 -7.34 14.20 -8.27
CA GLN A 86 -7.04 14.90 -9.51
C GLN A 86 -7.59 16.33 -9.52
N GLY A 87 -7.06 17.16 -10.42
CA GLY A 87 -7.46 18.57 -10.60
C GLY A 87 -6.76 19.55 -9.65
N ASP A 88 -7.12 20.83 -9.77
CA ASP A 88 -6.55 21.97 -9.05
C ASP A 88 -7.59 22.77 -8.25
N ASP A 89 -8.83 22.29 -8.19
CA ASP A 89 -9.93 22.91 -7.48
C ASP A 89 -9.68 23.04 -5.96
N PRO A 90 -10.46 23.85 -5.22
CA PRO A 90 -10.25 24.07 -3.79
C PRO A 90 -10.20 22.78 -2.96
N GLY A 91 -10.91 21.72 -3.35
CA GLY A 91 -10.84 20.44 -2.69
C GLY A 91 -9.53 19.69 -2.94
N ALA A 92 -8.92 19.85 -4.12
CA ALA A 92 -7.59 19.33 -4.38
C ALA A 92 -6.53 20.06 -3.53
N GLN A 93 -6.62 21.39 -3.45
CA GLN A 93 -5.73 22.18 -2.60
C GLN A 93 -5.84 21.79 -1.13
N LYS A 94 -7.06 21.61 -0.62
CA LYS A 94 -7.30 21.16 0.75
C LYS A 94 -6.59 19.84 1.06
N ILE A 95 -6.71 18.83 0.19
CA ILE A 95 -6.08 17.52 0.38
C ILE A 95 -4.55 17.62 0.44
N ILE A 96 -3.97 18.44 -0.44
CA ILE A 96 -2.52 18.68 -0.50
C ILE A 96 -2.04 19.40 0.77
N THR A 97 -2.77 20.42 1.24
CA THR A 97 -2.41 21.17 2.45
C THR A 97 -2.54 20.33 3.73
N GLU A 98 -3.50 19.41 3.79
CA GLU A 98 -3.68 18.49 4.93
C GLU A 98 -2.69 17.31 4.93
N TRP A 99 -1.90 17.15 3.86
CA TRP A 99 -0.91 16.08 3.80
C TRP A 99 0.22 16.33 4.80
N THR A 100 0.68 15.25 5.42
CA THR A 100 1.81 15.25 6.35
C THR A 100 2.86 14.30 5.81
N ASP A 101 4.11 14.73 5.85
CA ASP A 101 5.24 13.91 5.44
C ASP A 101 5.25 12.58 6.22
N PRO A 102 5.19 11.42 5.54
CA PRO A 102 5.27 10.11 6.21
C PRO A 102 6.65 9.85 6.83
N GLY A 103 7.66 10.66 6.53
CA GLY A 103 9.04 10.47 6.96
C GLY A 103 9.78 9.44 6.12
N THR A 104 10.96 9.04 6.57
CA THR A 104 11.77 8.03 5.88
C THR A 104 11.28 6.62 6.22
N PHE A 105 11.22 5.76 5.20
CA PHE A 105 10.95 4.35 5.40
C PHE A 105 12.28 3.60 5.58
N PRO A 106 12.34 2.62 6.49
CA PRO A 106 13.53 1.78 6.62
C PRO A 106 13.73 0.94 5.35
N ALA A 107 14.99 0.63 5.06
CA ALA A 107 15.33 -0.34 4.02
C ALA A 107 14.68 -1.70 4.34
N LEU A 108 14.20 -2.38 3.30
CA LEU A 108 13.58 -3.70 3.46
C LEU A 108 14.64 -4.72 3.85
N LEU A 109 14.30 -5.65 4.74
CA LEU A 109 15.21 -6.74 5.11
C LEU A 109 15.60 -7.59 3.89
N SER A 110 14.69 -7.73 2.93
CA SER A 110 14.90 -8.44 1.67
C SER A 110 15.99 -7.81 0.79
N THR A 111 16.32 -6.53 0.97
CA THR A 111 17.33 -5.81 0.18
C THR A 111 18.67 -5.68 0.89
N GLN A 112 18.82 -6.20 2.11
CA GLN A 112 20.05 -6.07 2.91
C GLN A 112 21.10 -7.17 2.63
N ARG A 113 20.78 -8.17 1.81
CA ARG A 113 21.66 -9.33 1.52
C ARG A 113 21.88 -9.59 0.03
N MET A 114 21.65 -8.60 -0.81
CA MET A 114 22.03 -8.66 -2.24
C MET A 114 23.52 -8.43 -2.42
#